data_AF-A0A4Y8M561-F1
#
_entry.id   AF-A0A4Y8M561-F1
#
_cell.length_a   1.000
_cell.length_b   1.000
_cell.length_c   1.000
_cell.angle_alpha   90.00
_cell.angle_beta   90.00
_cell.angle_gamma   90.00
#
_symmetry.space_group_name_H-M   'P 1'
#
loop_
_entity.id
_entity.type
_entity.pdbx_description
1 polymer ?
#
loop_
_entity_poly.entity_id
_entity_poly.type
_entity_poly.pdbx_seq_one_letter_code
_entity_poly.pdbx_strand_id
1 'polypeptide(L)'
;MIPLTRYKCKANTSGSISLEAALIFPWVVMITLILLLFALFVSQKSLLYYSSTVTAERTAFGWSNSAKDTHTGAYPEGKYDGLYWRLTEDSLVQGLFGLVSENREVSAGINSESEGSNGSSAVDKLRKYSVEPASSHKVGNGEMRYENIGIQREVAVELSSSWNVKPLNWLRGRGEAESEVSALIVEPAEFLRTFDLVRYYAAKMKGAKEGESEYRDKAGGVLRKRKP
;
A
#
# COMPACT_ATOMS: atom_id res chain seq x y z
N MET A 1 -35.15 -56.28 72.44
CA MET A 1 -34.12 -55.23 72.55
C MET A 1 -33.44 -55.13 71.19
N ILE A 2 -33.70 -54.06 70.44
CA ILE A 2 -33.44 -53.95 68.99
C ILE A 2 -31.98 -53.50 68.76
N PRO A 3 -31.18 -54.17 67.91
CA PRO A 3 -29.84 -53.69 67.58
C PRO A 3 -29.91 -52.57 66.53
N LEU A 4 -29.30 -51.42 66.83
CA LEU A 4 -29.14 -50.29 65.91
C LEU A 4 -27.94 -50.54 64.99
N THR A 5 -28.20 -50.94 63.75
CA THR A 5 -27.20 -51.04 62.70
C THR A 5 -26.88 -49.63 62.17
N ARG A 6 -25.74 -49.06 62.56
CA ARG A 6 -25.22 -47.80 62.00
C ARG A 6 -24.75 -48.04 60.56
N TYR A 7 -25.53 -47.58 59.58
CA TYR A 7 -25.09 -47.51 58.19
C TYR A 7 -23.99 -46.43 58.06
N LYS A 8 -22.75 -46.87 57.81
CA LYS A 8 -21.67 -45.99 57.34
C LYS A 8 -21.94 -45.63 55.88
N CYS A 9 -22.44 -44.44 55.61
CA CYS A 9 -22.38 -43.86 54.27
C CYS A 9 -20.91 -43.61 53.91
N LYS A 10 -20.36 -44.39 52.98
CA LYS A 10 -19.12 -44.02 52.29
C LYS A 10 -19.44 -42.84 51.38
N ALA A 11 -18.82 -41.68 51.62
CA ALA A 11 -18.90 -40.55 50.71
C ALA A 11 -18.28 -40.96 49.36
N ASN A 12 -19.13 -41.17 48.35
CA ASN A 12 -18.71 -41.53 47.01
C ASN A 12 -18.21 -40.26 46.29
N THR A 13 -16.89 -40.06 46.24
CA THR A 13 -16.24 -38.87 45.65
C THR A 13 -16.26 -38.84 44.12
N SER A 14 -16.60 -39.95 43.46
CA SER A 14 -16.55 -40.08 41.99
C SER A 14 -17.49 -39.14 41.24
N GLY A 15 -18.65 -38.79 41.81
CA GLY A 15 -19.59 -37.84 41.19
C GLY A 15 -19.15 -36.37 41.31
N SER A 16 -18.33 -36.05 42.31
CA SER A 16 -17.83 -34.69 42.54
C SER A 16 -16.88 -34.25 41.42
N ILE A 17 -16.04 -35.16 40.92
CA ILE A 17 -15.08 -34.88 39.85
C ILE A 17 -15.80 -34.58 38.53
N SER A 18 -16.85 -35.33 38.18
CA SER A 18 -17.63 -35.07 36.96
C SER A 18 -18.38 -33.74 37.02
N LEU A 19 -18.88 -33.37 38.21
CA LEU A 19 -19.62 -32.13 38.42
C LEU A 19 -18.70 -30.91 38.35
N GLU A 20 -17.51 -31.01 38.94
CA GLU A 20 -16.46 -29.98 38.85
C GLU A 20 -15.95 -29.83 37.40
N ALA A 21 -15.70 -30.94 36.70
CA ALA A 21 -15.29 -30.90 35.29
C ALA A 21 -16.38 -30.29 34.38
N ALA A 22 -17.66 -30.59 34.63
CA ALA A 22 -18.78 -30.02 33.88
C ALA A 22 -18.94 -28.49 34.09
N LEU A 23 -18.51 -27.98 35.26
CA LEU A 23 -18.49 -26.54 35.55
C LEU A 23 -17.29 -25.84 34.89
N ILE A 24 -16.11 -26.46 34.88
CA ILE A 24 -14.88 -25.84 34.38
C ILE A 24 -14.77 -25.91 32.84
N PHE A 25 -15.23 -27.01 32.23
CA PHE A 25 -15.09 -27.23 30.79
C PHE A 25 -15.68 -26.11 29.92
N PRO A 26 -16.90 -25.57 30.18
CA PRO A 26 -17.44 -24.44 29.43
C PRO A 26 -16.54 -23.19 29.49
N TRP A 27 -15.93 -22.90 30.64
CA TRP A 27 -15.02 -21.76 30.79
C TRP A 27 -13.73 -21.95 30.01
N VAL A 28 -13.15 -23.15 30.04
CA VAL A 28 -11.95 -23.46 29.25
C VAL A 28 -12.26 -23.30 27.76
N VAL A 29 -13.37 -23.86 27.28
CA VAL A 29 -13.80 -23.70 25.89
C VAL A 29 -14.02 -22.22 25.55
N MET A 30 -14.70 -21.46 26.40
CA MET A 30 -14.94 -20.04 26.18
C MET A 30 -13.62 -19.24 26.07
N ILE A 31 -12.67 -19.47 26.98
CA ILE A 31 -11.36 -18.79 26.97
C ILE A 31 -10.58 -19.17 25.71
N THR A 32 -10.58 -20.45 25.31
CA THR A 32 -9.91 -20.88 24.06
C THR A 32 -10.52 -20.25 22.82
N LEU A 33 -11.86 -20.12 22.77
CA LEU A 33 -12.55 -19.44 21.67
C LEU A 33 -12.20 -17.96 21.61
N ILE A 34 -12.16 -17.28 22.77
CA ILE A 34 -11.76 -15.86 22.84
C ILE A 34 -10.31 -15.69 22.35
N LEU A 35 -9.40 -16.55 22.79
CA LEU A 35 -8.00 -16.53 22.33
C LEU A 35 -7.88 -16.77 20.82
N LEU A 36 -8.67 -17.70 20.27
CA LEU A 36 -8.70 -17.97 18.83
C LEU A 36 -9.22 -16.76 18.05
N LEU A 37 -10.32 -16.15 18.49
CA LEU A 37 -10.86 -14.93 17.87
C LEU A 37 -9.87 -13.78 17.94
N PHE A 38 -9.15 -13.63 19.06
CA PHE A 38 -8.11 -12.63 19.20
C PHE A 38 -6.93 -12.89 18.24
N ALA A 39 -6.47 -14.13 18.11
CA ALA A 39 -5.42 -14.49 17.16
C ALA A 39 -5.84 -14.20 15.70
N LEU A 40 -7.08 -14.50 15.33
CA LEU A 40 -7.63 -14.16 14.01
C LEU A 40 -7.69 -12.65 13.79
N PHE A 41 -8.08 -11.87 14.81
CA PHE A 41 -8.12 -10.42 14.74
C PHE A 41 -6.75 -9.81 14.44
N VAL A 42 -5.72 -10.24 15.17
CA VAL A 42 -4.33 -9.78 14.95
C VAL A 42 -3.81 -10.23 13.58
N SER A 43 -4.08 -11.47 13.20
CA SER A 43 -3.66 -12.03 11.91
C SER A 43 -4.21 -11.24 10.71
N GLN A 44 -5.50 -10.87 10.75
CA GLN A 44 -6.11 -10.09 9.66
C GLN A 44 -5.40 -8.75 9.42
N LYS A 45 -5.11 -7.99 10.50
CA LYS A 45 -4.43 -6.71 10.39
C LYS A 45 -2.98 -6.86 9.95
N SER A 46 -2.28 -7.88 10.45
CA SER A 46 -0.90 -8.17 10.07
C SER A 46 -0.76 -8.55 8.59
N LEU A 47 -1.65 -9.39 8.06
CA LEU A 47 -1.66 -9.76 6.64
C LEU A 47 -1.96 -8.56 5.73
N LEU A 48 -2.91 -7.72 6.13
CA LEU A 48 -3.25 -6.51 5.39
C LEU A 48 -2.06 -5.54 5.30
N TYR A 49 -1.41 -5.29 6.44
CA TYR A 49 -0.22 -4.43 6.54
C TYR A 49 0.99 -5.00 5.78
N TYR A 50 1.22 -6.31 5.85
CA TYR A 50 2.27 -6.97 5.08
C TYR A 50 2.04 -6.82 3.58
N SER A 51 0.79 -7.03 3.13
CA SER A 51 0.42 -6.90 1.71
C SER A 51 0.61 -5.46 1.22
N SER A 52 0.13 -4.45 1.96
CA SER A 52 0.32 -3.04 1.58
C SER A 52 1.80 -2.66 1.56
N THR A 53 2.59 -3.08 2.54
CA THR A 53 4.04 -2.81 2.60
C THR A 53 4.79 -3.42 1.42
N VAL A 54 4.62 -4.71 1.16
CA VAL A 54 5.32 -5.38 0.03
C VAL A 54 4.96 -4.72 -1.30
N THR A 55 3.71 -4.28 -1.44
CA THR A 55 3.22 -3.65 -2.65
C THR A 55 3.76 -2.23 -2.82
N ALA A 56 3.78 -1.42 -1.76
CA ALA A 56 4.35 -0.08 -1.77
C ALA A 56 5.85 -0.15 -2.13
N GLU A 57 6.60 -1.03 -1.47
CA GLU A 57 8.04 -1.22 -1.69
C GLU A 57 8.35 -1.72 -3.10
N ARG A 58 7.60 -2.71 -3.62
CA ARG A 58 7.80 -3.20 -4.99
C ARG A 58 7.48 -2.15 -6.03
N THR A 59 6.41 -1.38 -5.83
CA THR A 59 6.07 -0.27 -6.73
C THR A 59 7.16 0.80 -6.71
N ALA A 60 7.65 1.17 -5.52
CA ALA A 60 8.72 2.16 -5.37
C ALA A 60 10.04 1.68 -6.02
N PHE A 61 10.42 0.42 -5.81
CA PHE A 61 11.61 -0.18 -6.45
C PHE A 61 11.46 -0.31 -7.99
N GLY A 62 10.25 -0.61 -8.41
CA GLY A 62 9.83 -0.76 -9.80
C GLY A 62 9.78 0.54 -10.59
N TRP A 63 9.65 1.68 -9.89
CA TRP A 63 9.35 2.99 -10.48
C TRP A 63 10.28 3.38 -11.65
N SER A 64 11.54 2.98 -11.52
CA SER A 64 12.59 3.34 -12.47
C SER A 64 12.35 2.94 -13.93
N ASN A 65 11.65 1.83 -14.17
CA ASN A 65 11.41 1.30 -15.51
C ASN A 65 10.09 0.53 -15.56
N SER A 66 9.18 0.93 -16.46
CA SER A 66 7.88 0.30 -16.69
C SER A 66 7.99 -1.17 -17.12
N ALA A 67 9.10 -1.59 -17.72
CA ALA A 67 9.34 -2.95 -18.17
C ALA A 67 9.79 -3.92 -17.07
N LYS A 68 10.07 -3.43 -15.84
CA LYS A 68 10.44 -4.29 -14.70
C LYS A 68 9.34 -5.26 -14.34
N ASP A 69 9.70 -6.52 -14.21
CA ASP A 69 8.84 -7.56 -13.66
C ASP A 69 8.48 -7.25 -12.20
N THR A 70 7.22 -7.45 -11.83
CA THR A 70 6.67 -7.07 -10.52
C THR A 70 7.18 -7.93 -9.38
N HIS A 71 7.65 -9.16 -9.67
CA HIS A 71 8.14 -10.11 -8.66
C HIS A 71 9.66 -10.09 -8.52
N THR A 72 10.36 -10.16 -9.65
CA THR A 72 11.80 -10.33 -9.71
C THR A 72 12.53 -8.99 -9.79
N GLY A 73 11.86 -7.92 -10.21
CA GLY A 73 12.48 -6.62 -10.48
C GLY A 73 13.42 -6.63 -11.70
N ALA A 74 13.54 -7.76 -12.39
CA ALA A 74 14.31 -7.88 -13.62
C ALA A 74 13.56 -7.23 -14.78
N TYR A 75 14.28 -6.71 -15.75
CA TYR A 75 13.70 -6.19 -16.99
C TYR A 75 14.52 -6.72 -18.17
N PRO A 76 13.89 -7.05 -19.30
CA PRO A 76 14.58 -7.58 -20.46
C PRO A 76 15.51 -6.53 -21.08
N GLU A 77 16.64 -6.99 -21.60
CA GLU A 77 17.62 -6.12 -22.27
C GLU A 77 16.96 -5.37 -23.44
N GLY A 78 17.27 -4.07 -23.56
CA GLY A 78 16.73 -3.22 -24.62
C GLY A 78 15.33 -2.64 -24.35
N LYS A 79 14.64 -3.04 -23.27
CA LYS A 79 13.38 -2.40 -22.84
C LYS A 79 13.64 -1.41 -21.71
N TYR A 80 13.88 -0.17 -22.10
CA TYR A 80 14.10 0.95 -21.20
C TYR A 80 13.05 2.02 -21.44
N ASP A 81 12.54 2.60 -20.36
CA ASP A 81 11.81 3.86 -20.47
C ASP A 81 12.76 4.96 -20.98
N GLY A 82 12.25 5.87 -21.81
CA GLY A 82 13.06 6.95 -22.36
C GLY A 82 13.60 7.86 -21.26
N LEU A 83 14.89 8.21 -21.29
CA LEU A 83 15.61 8.92 -20.20
C LEU A 83 14.99 10.25 -19.72
N TYR A 84 14.02 10.80 -20.44
CA TYR A 84 13.32 12.04 -20.11
C TYR A 84 11.82 11.87 -19.89
N TRP A 85 11.30 10.64 -19.79
CA TRP A 85 9.87 10.38 -19.60
C TRP A 85 9.32 11.10 -18.35
N ARG A 86 10.12 11.17 -17.27
CA ARG A 86 9.79 11.90 -16.03
C ARG A 86 9.62 13.41 -16.24
N LEU A 87 10.34 14.00 -17.19
CA LEU A 87 10.25 15.43 -17.44
C LEU A 87 8.91 15.81 -18.09
N THR A 88 8.35 14.92 -18.90
CA THR A 88 7.10 15.14 -19.63
C THR A 88 5.88 14.61 -18.89
N GLU A 89 5.99 13.43 -18.29
CA GLU A 89 4.85 12.68 -17.70
C GLU A 89 4.76 12.81 -16.18
N ASP A 90 5.87 13.07 -15.47
CA ASP A 90 5.94 13.19 -14.00
C ASP A 90 5.92 14.66 -13.53
N SER A 91 5.54 15.59 -14.42
CA SER A 91 5.28 17.02 -14.14
C SER A 91 6.41 17.87 -13.53
N LEU A 92 7.60 17.30 -13.28
CA LEU A 92 8.78 17.98 -12.73
C LEU A 92 9.15 19.27 -13.50
N VAL A 93 9.15 19.21 -14.83
CA VAL A 93 9.49 20.37 -15.66
C VAL A 93 8.41 21.44 -15.60
N GLN A 94 7.14 21.04 -15.46
CA GLN A 94 6.04 21.98 -15.35
C GLN A 94 6.15 22.77 -14.02
N GLY A 95 6.59 22.12 -12.93
CA GLY A 95 6.93 22.80 -11.67
C GLY A 95 8.09 23.80 -11.79
N LEU A 96 9.17 23.44 -12.50
CA LEU A 96 10.34 24.32 -12.70
C LEU A 96 9.99 25.65 -13.41
N PHE A 97 9.04 25.60 -14.35
CA PHE A 97 8.60 26.77 -15.11
C PHE A 97 7.36 27.46 -14.53
N GLY A 98 6.93 27.10 -13.31
CA GLY A 98 5.78 27.71 -12.64
C GLY A 98 4.42 27.38 -13.28
N LEU A 99 4.34 26.29 -14.04
CA LEU A 99 3.13 25.83 -14.75
C LEU A 99 2.28 24.85 -13.92
N VAL A 100 2.70 24.53 -12.68
CA VAL A 100 1.98 23.63 -11.76
C VAL A 100 1.58 24.41 -10.52
N SER A 101 0.27 24.44 -10.26
CA SER A 101 -0.34 25.09 -9.10
C SER A 101 -0.76 24.11 -8.00
N GLU A 102 -0.71 22.79 -8.21
CA GLU A 102 -1.23 21.80 -7.25
C GLU A 102 -0.40 20.51 -7.30
N ASN A 103 -0.12 19.92 -6.12
CA ASN A 103 0.44 18.57 -5.99
C ASN A 103 -0.36 17.61 -6.87
N ARG A 104 0.27 17.02 -7.88
CA ARG A 104 -0.40 15.98 -8.69
C ARG A 104 -0.26 14.65 -7.98
N GLU A 105 -1.27 14.36 -7.17
CA GLU A 105 -1.59 13.01 -6.74
C GLU A 105 -2.13 12.23 -7.94
N VAL A 106 -1.54 11.06 -8.20
CA VAL A 106 -2.00 10.14 -9.24
C VAL A 106 -2.45 8.87 -8.57
N SER A 107 -3.69 8.45 -8.80
CA SER A 107 -4.21 7.25 -8.15
C SER A 107 -4.66 6.16 -9.13
N ALA A 108 -4.57 4.91 -8.68
CA ALA A 108 -5.02 3.73 -9.39
C ALA A 108 -5.69 2.75 -8.42
N GLY A 109 -6.88 2.26 -8.80
CA GLY A 109 -7.58 1.23 -8.03
C GLY A 109 -6.86 -0.12 -8.07
N ILE A 110 -6.86 -0.80 -6.93
CA ILE A 110 -6.40 -2.18 -6.77
C ILE A 110 -7.53 -3.12 -7.21
N ASN A 111 -7.21 -4.14 -8.00
CA ASN A 111 -8.18 -5.05 -8.65
C ASN A 111 -9.04 -4.41 -9.77
N SER A 112 -8.73 -3.19 -10.23
CA SER A 112 -9.37 -2.65 -11.44
C SER A 112 -8.78 -3.37 -12.65
N GLU A 113 -9.62 -4.05 -13.44
CA GLU A 113 -9.18 -4.75 -14.65
C GLU A 113 -8.38 -3.78 -15.54
N SER A 114 -7.08 -4.07 -15.68
CA SER A 114 -6.24 -3.29 -16.58
C SER A 114 -6.51 -3.75 -18.00
N GLU A 115 -7.28 -2.98 -18.76
CA GLU A 115 -7.05 -2.92 -20.21
C GLU A 115 -5.58 -2.54 -20.39
N GLY A 116 -4.81 -3.38 -21.08
CA GLY A 116 -3.35 -3.34 -21.10
C GLY A 116 -2.80 -1.98 -21.51
N SER A 117 -2.44 -1.16 -20.53
CA SER A 117 -1.75 0.10 -20.75
C SER A 117 -0.25 -0.15 -20.74
N ASN A 118 0.32 -0.35 -21.92
CA ASN A 118 1.77 -0.53 -22.13
C ASN A 118 2.55 0.80 -22.05
N GLY A 119 2.04 1.79 -21.31
CA GLY A 119 2.62 3.13 -21.24
C GLY A 119 3.65 3.28 -20.12
N SER A 120 4.50 4.31 -20.26
CA SER A 120 5.50 4.71 -19.27
C SER A 120 4.93 5.65 -18.19
N SER A 121 3.64 5.99 -18.27
CA SER A 121 3.05 7.01 -17.41
C SER A 121 2.95 6.54 -15.95
N ALA A 122 2.90 7.48 -15.02
CA ALA A 122 2.77 7.18 -13.60
C ALA A 122 1.52 6.33 -13.29
N VAL A 123 0.40 6.60 -13.97
CA VAL A 123 -0.85 5.81 -13.84
C VAL A 123 -0.64 4.37 -14.31
N ASP A 124 0.00 4.19 -15.46
CA ASP A 124 0.20 2.84 -16.04
C ASP A 124 1.14 2.01 -15.17
N LYS A 125 2.15 2.65 -14.58
CA LYS A 125 3.02 2.03 -13.59
C LYS A 125 2.24 1.60 -12.36
N LEU A 126 1.43 2.48 -11.76
CA LEU A 126 0.60 2.12 -10.61
C LEU A 126 -0.35 0.97 -10.94
N ARG A 127 -1.03 1.00 -12.10
CA ARG A 127 -1.93 -0.07 -12.55
C ARG A 127 -1.22 -1.41 -12.70
N LYS A 128 0.01 -1.41 -13.23
CA LYS A 128 0.81 -2.64 -13.35
C LYS A 128 1.04 -3.29 -11.99
N TYR A 129 1.40 -2.50 -10.99
CA TYR A 129 1.64 -3.01 -9.64
C TYR A 129 0.34 -3.21 -8.85
N SER A 130 -0.81 -2.67 -9.28
CA SER A 130 -2.10 -2.81 -8.60
C SER A 130 -2.83 -4.13 -8.85
N VAL A 131 -2.42 -4.88 -9.88
CA VAL A 131 -2.93 -6.22 -10.18
C VAL A 131 -2.26 -7.30 -9.31
N GLU A 132 -1.06 -7.04 -8.79
CA GLU A 132 -0.27 -8.03 -8.04
C GLU A 132 -0.83 -8.37 -6.63
N PRO A 133 -1.30 -7.41 -5.82
CA PRO A 133 -1.96 -7.70 -4.54
C PRO A 133 -3.27 -8.49 -4.72
N ALA A 134 -3.93 -8.29 -5.87
CA ALA A 134 -5.16 -8.96 -6.27
C ALA A 134 -4.98 -10.47 -6.40
N SER A 135 -3.90 -10.86 -7.08
CA SER A 135 -3.66 -12.22 -7.57
C SER A 135 -3.06 -13.12 -6.50
N SER A 136 -2.10 -12.62 -5.71
CA SER A 136 -1.34 -13.46 -4.78
C SER A 136 -2.05 -13.75 -3.46
N HIS A 137 -2.82 -12.80 -2.90
CA HIS A 137 -3.40 -12.98 -1.57
C HIS A 137 -4.89 -12.59 -1.44
N LYS A 138 -5.54 -12.04 -2.49
CA LYS A 138 -6.93 -11.55 -2.47
C LYS A 138 -7.23 -10.67 -1.25
N VAL A 139 -6.26 -9.84 -0.87
CA VAL A 139 -6.32 -9.04 0.36
C VAL A 139 -7.07 -7.75 0.06
N GLY A 140 -8.39 -7.86 -0.07
CA GLY A 140 -9.27 -6.71 -0.12
C GLY A 140 -9.21 -5.87 -1.40
N ASN A 141 -9.91 -4.74 -1.36
CA ASN A 141 -9.87 -3.70 -2.40
C ASN A 141 -9.09 -2.50 -1.86
N GLY A 142 -8.68 -1.58 -2.72
CA GLY A 142 -7.92 -0.43 -2.27
C GLY A 142 -7.50 0.50 -3.39
N GLU A 143 -6.64 1.43 -3.04
CA GLU A 143 -6.11 2.46 -3.94
C GLU A 143 -4.58 2.57 -3.75
N MET A 144 -3.87 2.73 -4.86
CA MET A 144 -2.47 3.15 -4.85
C MET A 144 -2.40 4.59 -5.30
N ARG A 145 -1.60 5.39 -4.60
CA ARG A 145 -1.42 6.80 -4.87
C ARG A 145 0.07 7.09 -5.03
N TYR A 146 0.39 7.87 -6.04
CA TYR A 146 1.72 8.41 -6.26
C TYR A 146 1.69 9.90 -5.97
N GLU A 147 2.59 10.34 -5.10
CA GLU A 147 2.76 11.73 -4.74
C GLU A 147 4.17 12.21 -5.11
N ASN A 148 4.22 13.36 -5.78
CA ASN A 148 5.45 14.06 -6.11
C ASN A 148 5.47 15.43 -5.43
N ILE A 149 6.11 15.51 -4.28
CA ILE A 149 6.24 16.73 -3.47
C ILE A 149 7.56 17.44 -3.84
N GLY A 150 7.86 17.51 -5.14
CA GLY A 150 9.02 18.20 -5.73
C GLY A 150 10.37 17.52 -5.51
N ILE A 151 10.76 17.31 -4.25
CA ILE A 151 12.05 16.70 -3.86
C ILE A 151 11.82 15.27 -3.35
N GLN A 152 10.68 15.02 -2.71
CA GLN A 152 10.28 13.72 -2.19
C GLN A 152 9.20 13.11 -3.10
N ARG A 153 9.41 11.85 -3.45
CA ARG A 153 8.47 11.05 -4.24
C ARG A 153 8.13 9.80 -3.47
N GLU A 154 6.85 9.52 -3.33
CA GLU A 154 6.38 8.37 -2.59
C GLU A 154 5.19 7.70 -3.26
N VAL A 155 5.06 6.42 -2.96
CA VAL A 155 3.90 5.61 -3.32
C VAL A 155 3.19 5.24 -2.03
N ALA A 156 1.96 5.70 -1.88
CA ALA A 156 1.05 5.29 -0.82
C ALA A 156 0.15 4.16 -1.33
N VAL A 157 -0.09 3.17 -0.48
CA VAL A 157 -0.97 2.03 -0.74
C VAL A 157 -1.96 1.92 0.40
N GLU A 158 -3.23 2.10 0.06
CA GLU A 158 -4.35 1.94 0.97
C GLU A 158 -5.10 0.67 0.60
N LEU A 159 -5.28 -0.22 1.58
CA LEU A 159 -6.01 -1.48 1.42
C LEU A 159 -7.10 -1.59 2.48
N SER A 160 -8.31 -1.92 2.05
CA SER A 160 -9.43 -2.28 2.91
C SER A 160 -9.84 -3.74 2.67
N SER A 161 -9.95 -4.49 3.75
CA SER A 161 -10.43 -5.87 3.73
C SER A 161 -11.84 -5.93 4.29
N SER A 162 -12.78 -6.32 3.40
CA SER A 162 -14.16 -6.67 3.75
C SER A 162 -14.28 -8.07 4.35
N TRP A 163 -13.16 -8.76 4.64
CA TRP A 163 -13.15 -10.04 5.34
C TRP A 163 -13.71 -9.83 6.76
N ASN A 164 -14.99 -10.15 6.89
CA ASN A 164 -15.76 -9.99 8.10
C ASN A 164 -16.15 -11.37 8.60
N VAL A 165 -15.39 -11.92 9.56
CA VAL A 165 -15.90 -13.09 10.30
C VAL A 165 -17.03 -12.59 11.21
N LYS A 166 -18.26 -13.09 10.99
CA LYS A 166 -19.46 -12.73 11.76
C LYS A 166 -19.22 -12.66 13.29
N PRO A 167 -18.48 -13.58 13.94
CA PRO A 167 -18.22 -13.50 15.37
C PRO A 167 -17.16 -12.45 15.77
N LEU A 168 -16.48 -11.75 14.86
CA LEU A 168 -15.66 -10.57 15.22
C LEU A 168 -16.44 -9.26 15.08
N ASN A 169 -17.51 -9.22 14.28
CA ASN A 169 -18.25 -7.99 14.01
C ASN A 169 -18.88 -7.39 15.28
N TRP A 170 -19.23 -8.23 16.26
CA TRP A 170 -19.71 -7.78 17.58
C TRP A 170 -18.64 -7.04 18.39
N LEU A 171 -17.36 -7.34 18.16
CA LEU A 171 -16.22 -6.79 18.91
C LEU A 171 -15.61 -5.59 18.18
N ARG A 172 -15.56 -5.64 16.84
CA ARG A 172 -14.97 -4.60 15.97
C ARG A 172 -15.95 -3.50 15.56
N GLY A 173 -17.26 -3.75 15.64
CA GLY A 173 -18.25 -2.98 14.89
C GLY A 173 -18.20 -3.33 13.39
N ARG A 174 -19.12 -2.76 12.60
CA ARG A 174 -19.21 -3.01 11.14
C ARG A 174 -18.05 -2.43 10.31
N GLY A 175 -16.98 -1.95 10.94
CA GLY A 175 -15.83 -1.37 10.26
C GLY A 175 -15.00 -2.41 9.51
N GLU A 176 -14.56 -2.05 8.31
CA GLU A 176 -13.60 -2.83 7.52
C GLU A 176 -12.21 -2.77 8.18
N ALA A 177 -11.38 -3.78 7.92
CA ALA A 177 -9.99 -3.69 8.33
C ALA A 177 -9.26 -2.87 7.28
N GLU A 178 -8.77 -1.69 7.66
CA GLU A 178 -7.96 -0.81 6.79
C GLU A 178 -6.47 -0.87 7.14
N SER A 179 -5.61 -0.63 6.16
CA SER A 179 -4.19 -0.33 6.31
C SER A 179 -3.75 0.69 5.27
N GLU A 180 -2.91 1.62 5.69
CA GLU A 180 -2.24 2.58 4.83
C GLU A 180 -0.72 2.48 5.06
N VAL A 181 0.03 2.36 3.98
CA VAL A 181 1.50 2.28 4.00
C VAL A 181 2.06 3.10 2.84
N SER A 182 3.13 3.86 3.10
CA SER A 182 3.86 4.58 2.06
C SER A 182 5.31 4.10 1.94
N ALA A 183 5.85 4.18 0.73
CA ALA A 183 7.24 3.85 0.42
C ALA A 183 7.89 4.94 -0.43
N LEU A 184 9.15 5.27 -0.12
CA LEU A 184 9.93 6.30 -0.80
C LEU A 184 10.56 5.78 -2.10
N ILE A 185 10.46 6.57 -3.16
CA ILE A 185 11.13 6.28 -4.43
C ILE A 185 12.56 6.83 -4.40
N VAL A 186 13.53 5.94 -4.26
CA VAL A 186 14.96 6.30 -4.18
C VAL A 186 15.66 6.04 -5.52
N GLU A 187 15.99 7.12 -6.24
CA GLU A 187 16.70 7.06 -7.53
C GLU A 187 17.83 8.10 -7.58
N PRO A 188 19.03 7.78 -7.06
CA PRO A 188 20.10 8.77 -6.88
C PRO A 188 20.62 9.35 -8.21
N ALA A 189 20.72 8.54 -9.26
CA ALA A 189 21.16 9.01 -10.57
C ALA A 189 20.17 9.99 -11.22
N GLU A 190 18.87 9.70 -11.12
CA GLU A 190 17.80 10.59 -11.62
C GLU A 190 17.71 11.87 -10.81
N PHE A 191 17.96 11.80 -9.49
CA PHE A 191 18.02 12.96 -8.62
C PHE A 191 19.14 13.93 -9.06
N LEU A 192 20.36 13.44 -9.25
CA LEU A 192 21.48 14.25 -9.74
C LEU A 192 21.19 14.87 -11.10
N ARG A 193 20.64 14.08 -12.02
CA ARG A 193 20.25 14.54 -13.37
C ARG A 193 19.21 15.67 -13.30
N THR A 194 18.21 15.52 -12.45
CA THR A 194 17.15 16.53 -12.27
C THR A 194 17.71 17.78 -11.62
N PHE A 195 18.56 17.62 -10.60
CA PHE A 195 19.21 18.73 -9.93
C PHE A 195 20.11 19.55 -10.88
N ASP A 196 20.95 18.87 -11.68
CA ASP A 196 21.80 19.53 -12.66
C ASP A 196 20.98 20.24 -13.75
N LEU A 197 19.87 19.64 -14.18
CA LEU A 197 18.95 20.25 -15.14
C LEU A 197 18.31 21.53 -14.55
N VAL A 198 17.80 21.46 -13.32
CA VAL A 198 17.24 22.61 -12.60
C VAL A 198 18.30 23.70 -12.45
N ARG A 199 19.51 23.34 -12.01
CA ARG A 199 20.63 24.28 -11.85
C ARG A 199 21.00 24.95 -13.17
N TYR A 200 21.11 24.18 -14.26
CA TYR A 200 21.45 24.69 -15.58
C TYR A 200 20.40 25.66 -16.10
N TYR A 201 19.12 25.29 -16.04
CA TYR A 201 18.04 26.15 -16.51
C TYR A 201 17.84 27.37 -15.61
N ALA A 202 18.02 27.25 -14.29
CA ALA A 202 18.00 28.39 -13.38
C ALA A 202 19.09 29.42 -13.71
N ALA A 203 20.32 28.96 -13.97
CA ALA A 203 21.41 29.85 -14.40
C ALA A 203 21.12 30.47 -15.77
N LYS A 204 20.58 29.69 -16.71
CA LYS A 204 20.22 30.15 -18.05
C LYS A 204 19.09 31.19 -18.05
N MET A 205 18.10 31.02 -17.17
CA MET A 205 17.02 31.99 -16.96
C MET A 205 17.53 33.32 -16.40
N LYS A 206 18.43 33.26 -15.41
CA LYS A 206 19.06 34.47 -14.84
C LYS A 206 19.95 35.21 -15.84
N GLY A 207 20.59 34.48 -16.76
CA GLY A 207 21.43 35.04 -17.82
C GLY A 207 20.69 35.40 -19.12
N ALA A 208 19.37 35.23 -19.18
CA ALA A 208 18.60 35.48 -20.39
C ALA A 208 18.48 36.99 -20.66
N LYS A 209 18.75 37.40 -21.91
CA LYS A 209 18.67 38.82 -22.35
C LYS A 209 17.27 39.42 -22.23
N GLU A 210 16.26 38.55 -22.24
CA GLU A 210 14.82 38.88 -22.26
C GLU A 210 14.23 38.92 -20.82
N GLY A 211 15.04 38.65 -19.80
CA GLY A 211 14.60 38.54 -18.41
C GLY A 211 14.02 37.17 -18.04
N GLU A 212 14.04 36.87 -16.74
CA GLU A 212 13.67 35.55 -16.21
C GLU A 212 12.19 35.19 -16.45
N SER A 213 11.27 36.15 -16.29
CA SER A 213 9.83 35.93 -16.48
C SER A 213 9.47 35.63 -17.95
N GLU A 214 9.98 36.43 -18.88
CA GLU A 214 9.66 36.27 -20.31
C GLU A 214 10.24 34.95 -20.87
N TYR A 215 11.43 34.56 -20.39
CA TYR A 215 12.01 33.26 -20.74
C TYR A 215 11.17 32.09 -20.21
N ARG A 216 10.68 32.17 -18.97
CA ARG A 216 9.80 31.15 -18.37
C ARG A 216 8.51 31.01 -19.16
N ASP A 217 7.86 32.12 -19.53
CA ASP A 217 6.61 32.11 -20.30
C ASP A 217 6.79 31.52 -21.69
N LYS A 218 7.88 31.86 -22.39
CA LYS A 218 8.23 31.26 -23.69
C LYS A 218 8.49 29.77 -23.58
N ALA A 219 9.26 29.33 -22.59
CA ALA A 219 9.54 27.92 -22.34
C ALA A 219 8.26 27.13 -22.02
N GLY A 220 7.40 27.69 -21.17
CA GLY A 220 6.11 27.09 -20.86
C GLY A 220 5.17 27.00 -22.07
N GLY A 221 5.20 28.00 -22.95
CA GLY A 221 4.48 27.98 -24.23
C GLY A 221 4.90 26.82 -25.15
N VAL A 222 6.18 26.45 -25.16
CA VAL A 222 6.68 25.29 -25.94
C VAL A 222 6.22 23.97 -25.33
N LEU A 223 6.25 23.86 -23.99
CA LEU A 223 5.82 22.64 -23.29
C LEU A 223 4.32 22.37 -23.47
N ARG A 224 3.48 23.41 -23.45
CA ARG A 224 2.04 23.28 -23.71
C ARG A 224 1.74 22.79 -25.14
N LYS A 225 2.55 23.16 -26.13
CA LYS A 225 2.41 22.70 -27.52
C LYS A 225 2.88 21.27 -27.76
N ARG A 226 3.64 20.69 -26.83
CA ARG A 226 4.20 19.34 -26.93
C ARG A 226 3.48 18.28 -26.09
N LYS A 227 2.43 18.66 -25.35
CA LYS A 227 1.53 17.65 -24.78
C LYS A 227 0.83 16.92 -25.93
N PRO A 228 0.96 15.58 -26.06
CA PRO A 228 0.08 14.80 -26.91
C PRO A 228 -1.37 14.87 -26.41
#